data_AF-V6TLQ1-F1
#
_entry.id   AF-V6TLQ1-F1
#
_cell.length_a   1.000
_cell.length_b   1.000
_cell.length_c   1.000
_cell.angle_alpha   90.00
_cell.angle_beta   90.00
_cell.angle_gamma   90.00
#
_symmetry.space_group_name_H-M   'P 1'
#
loop_
_entity.id
_entity.type
_entity.pdbx_description
1 polymer ?
#
loop_
_entity_poly.entity_id
_entity_poly.type
_entity_poly.pdbx_seq_one_letter_code
_entity_poly.pdbx_strand_id
1 'polypeptide(L)'
;KCTACAENCLTCNDANAGQCTKCSPGFFLSGGSPGTCSVCGANCATCTQAGDDKCLTCKQGYFMKTSNGPGQCFACDDTKNQGVAGCAQCSGGATPTCTKCKPNYKENSVGTFSCTKVCEDETACGGTAGSCDAIVIGASGEMTYYCSLCADNSQYPIDGLCVDNSKKGNNQCSNGVCTSCTTGYFLYMGGCYNTQITPGSLMCSKASTTPGVCETPNANSRYFAVPGAAKTDQSVLGCGNPLGTNTTSTNVYVGVEDCRTCTAPSEASNGAMAAAKCTACDEGKALTGSGYGCVTCGVAGCSACRADNMCEACSDGHRLEGGTCVRTGGNLSTGAMAGISVTKSSYALCC
;
A
#
# COMPACT_ATOMS: atom_id res chain seq x y z
N LYS A 1 -33.65 -6.33 -15.60
CA LYS A 1 -32.27 -6.30 -16.13
C LYS A 1 -31.54 -5.27 -15.28
N CYS A 2 -30.69 -5.68 -14.33
CA CYS A 2 -29.95 -4.73 -13.49
C CYS A 2 -28.76 -4.20 -14.30
N THR A 3 -28.59 -2.88 -14.35
CA THR A 3 -27.44 -2.24 -15.00
C THR A 3 -26.46 -1.82 -13.92
N ALA A 4 -25.16 -2.06 -14.15
CA ALA A 4 -24.13 -1.63 -13.22
C ALA A 4 -24.10 -0.10 -13.11
N CYS A 5 -23.86 0.42 -11.91
CA CYS A 5 -23.65 1.86 -11.72
C CYS A 5 -22.39 2.33 -12.47
N ALA A 6 -22.36 3.63 -12.78
CA ALA A 6 -21.18 4.29 -13.33
C ALA A 6 -19.93 4.07 -12.45
N GLU A 7 -18.75 4.19 -13.04
CA GLU A 7 -17.48 4.02 -12.32
C GLU A 7 -17.38 5.00 -11.13
N ASN A 8 -16.75 4.57 -10.04
CA ASN A 8 -16.60 5.34 -8.79
C ASN A 8 -17.92 5.76 -8.13
N CYS A 9 -19.03 5.14 -8.53
CA CYS A 9 -20.33 5.32 -7.92
C CYS A 9 -20.60 4.26 -6.85
N LEU A 10 -21.01 4.72 -5.67
CA LEU A 10 -21.46 3.86 -4.57
C LEU A 10 -22.93 3.47 -4.72
N THR A 11 -23.80 4.41 -5.08
CA THR A 11 -25.24 4.14 -5.27
C THR A 11 -25.79 4.80 -6.54
N CYS A 12 -26.60 4.06 -7.29
CA CYS A 12 -27.38 4.54 -8.44
C CYS A 12 -28.79 3.92 -8.42
N ASN A 13 -29.70 4.41 -9.26
CA ASN A 13 -31.05 3.84 -9.41
C ASN A 13 -31.30 3.36 -10.85
N ASP A 14 -32.31 2.50 -11.04
CA ASP A 14 -32.63 1.90 -12.35
C ASP A 14 -33.03 2.93 -13.42
N ALA A 15 -33.49 4.12 -13.02
CA ALA A 15 -33.80 5.22 -13.94
C ALA A 15 -32.54 5.87 -14.52
N ASN A 16 -31.39 5.77 -13.83
CA ASN A 16 -30.17 6.51 -14.14
C ASN A 16 -28.96 5.58 -14.21
N ALA A 17 -29.02 4.56 -15.05
CA ALA A 17 -27.93 3.60 -15.25
C ALA A 17 -26.56 4.22 -15.63
N GLY A 18 -26.51 5.52 -15.98
CA GLY A 18 -25.28 6.28 -16.23
C GLY A 18 -24.98 7.44 -15.26
N GLN A 19 -25.76 7.62 -14.19
CA GLN A 19 -25.54 8.71 -13.22
C GLN A 19 -25.60 8.19 -11.77
N CYS A 20 -24.88 8.88 -10.89
CA CYS A 20 -24.63 8.50 -9.52
C CYS A 20 -25.42 9.36 -8.53
N THR A 21 -25.88 8.77 -7.42
CA THR A 21 -26.49 9.51 -6.31
C THR A 21 -25.56 9.64 -5.10
N LYS A 22 -24.54 8.77 -5.00
CA LYS A 22 -23.48 8.86 -3.98
C LYS A 22 -22.19 8.27 -4.51
N CYS A 23 -21.11 9.04 -4.46
CA CYS A 23 -19.80 8.61 -4.95
C CYS A 23 -19.02 7.80 -3.91
N SER A 24 -18.05 7.02 -4.40
CA SER A 24 -17.06 6.32 -3.57
C SER A 24 -16.20 7.31 -2.75
N PRO A 25 -15.62 6.90 -1.61
CA PRO A 25 -14.65 7.72 -0.88
C PRO A 25 -13.54 8.25 -1.79
N GLY A 26 -13.11 9.50 -1.57
CA GLY A 26 -12.16 10.19 -2.45
C GLY A 26 -12.77 10.79 -3.72
N PHE A 27 -14.09 10.67 -3.92
CA PHE A 27 -14.82 11.29 -5.02
C PHE A 27 -15.98 12.13 -4.50
N PHE A 28 -16.31 13.20 -5.23
CA PHE A 28 -17.48 14.04 -4.97
C PHE A 28 -18.45 13.98 -6.15
N LEU A 29 -19.70 14.31 -5.87
CA LEU A 29 -20.77 14.30 -6.87
C LEU A 29 -20.78 15.63 -7.63
N SER A 30 -20.39 15.58 -8.90
CA SER A 30 -20.42 16.71 -9.83
C SER A 30 -21.76 16.77 -10.56
N GLY A 31 -22.37 17.96 -10.61
CA GLY A 31 -23.66 18.18 -11.28
C GLY A 31 -24.91 17.93 -10.43
N GLY A 32 -24.77 17.63 -9.13
CA GLY A 32 -25.90 17.36 -8.21
C GLY A 32 -26.32 15.89 -8.18
N SER A 33 -27.45 15.58 -7.55
CA SER A 33 -27.99 14.21 -7.45
C SER A 33 -29.23 14.07 -8.33
N PRO A 34 -29.18 13.32 -9.44
CA PRO A 34 -28.10 12.45 -9.91
C PRO A 34 -26.99 13.19 -10.69
N GLY A 35 -25.73 12.71 -10.61
CA GLY A 35 -24.56 13.37 -11.21
C GLY A 35 -23.42 12.42 -11.55
N THR A 36 -22.23 12.95 -11.82
CA THR A 36 -21.01 12.15 -12.12
C THR A 36 -20.02 12.22 -10.97
N CYS A 37 -19.24 11.16 -10.75
CA CYS A 37 -18.24 11.15 -9.68
C CYS A 37 -16.91 11.69 -10.19
N SER A 38 -16.45 12.77 -9.56
CA SER A 38 -15.17 13.42 -9.86
C SER A 38 -14.23 13.26 -8.68
N VAL A 39 -12.93 13.11 -8.95
CA VAL A 39 -11.92 12.87 -7.91
C VAL A 39 -11.73 14.10 -7.03
N CYS A 40 -11.51 13.88 -5.73
CA CYS A 40 -11.07 14.93 -4.83
C CYS A 40 -9.62 15.35 -5.12
N GLY A 41 -9.22 16.50 -4.57
CA GLY A 41 -7.82 16.93 -4.59
C GLY A 41 -6.86 15.92 -3.95
N ALA A 42 -5.57 16.09 -4.19
CA ALA A 42 -4.53 15.24 -3.66
C ALA A 42 -4.64 15.14 -2.13
N ASN A 43 -4.48 13.91 -1.60
CA ASN A 43 -4.53 13.60 -0.17
C ASN A 43 -5.88 13.88 0.54
N CYS A 44 -6.91 14.33 -0.17
CA CYS A 44 -8.26 14.48 0.39
C CYS A 44 -8.93 13.10 0.55
N ALA A 45 -9.52 12.85 1.72
CA ALA A 45 -10.43 11.71 1.90
C ALA A 45 -11.85 12.06 1.47
N THR A 46 -12.28 13.30 1.74
CA THR A 46 -13.58 13.83 1.32
C THR A 46 -13.46 15.27 0.82
N CYS A 47 -14.34 15.66 -0.09
CA CYS A 47 -14.42 17.00 -0.67
C CYS A 47 -15.84 17.23 -1.22
N THR A 48 -16.20 18.49 -1.47
CA THR A 48 -17.46 18.87 -2.17
C THR A 48 -17.22 19.37 -3.59
N GLN A 49 -15.96 19.59 -3.95
CA GLN A 49 -15.53 20.12 -5.23
C GLN A 49 -14.06 19.75 -5.48
N ALA A 50 -13.62 19.87 -6.73
CA ALA A 50 -12.24 19.66 -7.10
C ALA A 50 -11.31 20.74 -6.51
N GLY A 51 -10.06 20.36 -6.26
CA GLY A 51 -9.00 21.24 -5.77
C GLY A 51 -8.33 20.70 -4.52
N ASP A 52 -7.00 20.84 -4.45
CA ASP A 52 -6.18 20.36 -3.33
C ASP A 52 -6.41 21.15 -2.05
N ASP A 53 -6.92 22.39 -2.16
CA ASP A 53 -7.29 23.26 -1.05
C ASP A 53 -8.77 23.13 -0.64
N LYS A 54 -9.48 22.13 -1.21
CA LYS A 54 -10.92 21.90 -0.98
C LYS A 54 -11.21 20.62 -0.21
N CYS A 55 -10.21 20.01 0.43
CA CYS A 55 -10.44 18.83 1.26
C CYS A 55 -11.30 19.20 2.46
N LEU A 56 -12.32 18.42 2.76
CA LEU A 56 -13.08 18.51 4.02
C LEU A 56 -12.44 17.63 5.11
N THR A 57 -11.89 16.50 4.70
CA THR A 57 -11.10 15.61 5.56
C THR A 57 -9.89 15.09 4.80
N CYS A 58 -8.82 14.80 5.53
CA CYS A 58 -7.60 14.23 4.97
C CYS A 58 -7.59 12.71 5.01
N LYS A 59 -6.89 12.08 4.07
CA LYS A 59 -6.58 10.65 4.13
C LYS A 59 -5.76 10.35 5.39
N GLN A 60 -5.79 9.10 5.84
CA GLN A 60 -4.94 8.66 6.94
C GLN A 60 -3.46 8.94 6.62
N GLY A 61 -2.70 9.40 7.62
CA GLY A 61 -1.31 9.83 7.43
C GLY A 61 -1.16 11.25 6.89
N TYR A 62 -2.26 11.99 6.78
CA TYR A 62 -2.28 13.40 6.42
C TYR A 62 -3.10 14.21 7.42
N PHE A 63 -2.72 15.47 7.62
CA PHE A 63 -3.42 16.43 8.45
C PHE A 63 -3.71 17.71 7.68
N MET A 64 -4.70 18.47 8.16
CA MET A 64 -5.07 19.75 7.57
C MET A 64 -4.48 20.89 8.38
N LYS A 65 -3.82 21.84 7.71
CA LYS A 65 -3.26 23.02 8.39
C LYS A 65 -4.33 23.98 8.89
N THR A 66 -5.50 24.00 8.24
CA THR A 66 -6.62 24.88 8.59
C THR A 66 -7.59 24.16 9.51
N SER A 67 -7.98 24.80 10.62
CA SER A 67 -8.91 24.22 11.60
C SER A 67 -10.39 24.44 11.24
N ASN A 68 -10.69 25.38 10.34
CA ASN A 68 -12.05 25.85 10.07
C ASN A 68 -12.32 25.96 8.57
N GLY A 69 -12.82 24.89 7.97
CA GLY A 69 -13.26 24.86 6.57
C GLY A 69 -12.39 24.01 5.64
N PRO A 70 -12.69 24.01 4.34
CA PRO A 70 -11.93 23.25 3.36
C PRO A 70 -10.47 23.72 3.33
N GLY A 71 -9.54 22.77 3.18
CA GLY A 71 -8.12 23.09 3.17
C GLY A 71 -7.27 22.02 2.51
N GLN A 72 -5.96 22.26 2.53
CA GLN A 72 -4.97 21.35 1.97
C GLN A 72 -4.46 20.35 3.02
N CYS A 73 -4.27 19.10 2.57
CA CYS A 73 -3.80 18.00 3.38
C CYS A 73 -2.29 17.75 3.18
N PHE A 74 -1.53 17.83 4.27
CA PHE A 74 -0.08 17.63 4.31
C PHE A 74 0.25 16.31 5.01
N ALA A 75 1.34 15.65 4.60
CA ALA A 75 1.75 14.40 5.22
C ALA A 75 2.14 14.61 6.69
N CYS A 76 1.82 13.66 7.56
CA CYS A 76 2.08 13.76 8.99
C CYS A 76 3.56 13.99 9.35
N ASP A 77 4.51 13.63 8.49
CA ASP A 77 5.94 13.87 8.68
C ASP A 77 6.51 15.07 7.92
N ASP A 78 5.66 15.86 7.27
CA ASP A 78 6.10 17.05 6.54
C ASP A 78 6.45 18.19 7.52
N THR A 79 7.69 18.19 7.99
CA THR A 79 8.22 19.19 8.94
C THR A 79 8.19 20.61 8.38
N LYS A 80 8.15 20.80 7.06
CA LYS A 80 8.01 22.13 6.44
C LYS A 80 6.60 22.69 6.64
N ASN A 81 5.62 21.81 6.84
CA ASN A 81 4.22 22.17 7.03
C ASN A 81 3.71 21.93 8.46
N GLN A 82 4.62 21.81 9.45
CA GLN A 82 4.36 21.53 10.87
C GLN A 82 4.05 20.07 11.21
N GLY A 83 4.31 19.14 10.29
CA GLY A 83 4.30 17.71 10.59
C GLY A 83 5.39 17.32 11.59
N VAL A 84 5.25 16.12 12.15
CA VAL A 84 6.17 15.53 13.13
C VAL A 84 7.11 14.58 12.39
N ALA A 85 8.41 14.87 12.40
CA ALA A 85 9.41 14.03 11.73
C ALA A 85 9.26 12.54 12.10
N GLY A 86 9.26 11.66 11.10
CA GLY A 86 9.11 10.23 11.30
C GLY A 86 7.70 9.76 11.63
N CYS A 87 6.68 10.60 11.52
CA CYS A 87 5.30 10.23 11.82
C CYS A 87 4.57 9.62 10.62
N ALA A 88 4.00 8.42 10.79
CA ALA A 88 3.16 7.77 9.77
C ALA A 88 1.69 8.18 9.89
N GLN A 89 1.18 8.29 11.12
CA GLN A 89 -0.19 8.68 11.38
C GLN A 89 -0.24 9.70 12.49
N CYS A 90 -1.10 10.69 12.34
CA CYS A 90 -1.25 11.77 13.27
C CYS A 90 -2.71 12.17 13.41
N SER A 91 -3.01 12.87 14.50
CA SER A 91 -4.34 13.37 14.84
C SER A 91 -4.28 14.86 15.14
N GLY A 92 -5.41 15.54 14.99
CA GLY A 92 -5.50 17.00 15.17
C GLY A 92 -5.37 17.80 13.87
N GLY A 93 -5.44 19.12 14.00
CA GLY A 93 -5.43 20.10 12.90
C GLY A 93 -4.05 20.70 12.66
N ALA A 94 -3.96 22.04 12.69
CA ALA A 94 -2.80 22.84 12.31
C ALA A 94 -1.42 22.36 12.82
N THR A 95 -1.40 21.80 14.04
CA THR A 95 -0.23 21.20 14.69
C THR A 95 -0.60 19.78 15.09
N PRO A 96 -0.37 18.79 14.21
CA PRO A 96 -0.82 17.42 14.44
C PRO A 96 0.00 16.75 15.55
N THR A 97 -0.66 15.96 16.39
CA THR A 97 0.00 15.06 17.33
C THR A 97 0.24 13.72 16.64
N CYS A 98 1.48 13.25 16.65
CA CYS A 98 1.78 11.95 16.08
C CYS A 98 1.18 10.82 16.94
N THR A 99 0.63 9.80 16.29
CA THR A 99 -0.02 8.65 16.93
C THR A 99 0.56 7.31 16.48
N LYS A 100 1.35 7.29 15.40
CA LYS A 100 2.06 6.11 14.91
C LYS A 100 3.31 6.54 14.17
N CYS A 101 4.46 5.98 14.51
CA CYS A 101 5.69 6.25 13.78
C CYS A 101 5.77 5.51 12.44
N LYS A 102 6.55 6.04 11.51
CA LYS A 102 6.91 5.37 10.26
C LYS A 102 7.70 4.09 10.54
N PRO A 103 7.68 3.11 9.61
CA PRO A 103 8.73 2.10 9.58
C PRO A 103 10.09 2.81 9.72
N ASN A 104 11.02 2.23 10.47
CA ASN A 104 12.34 2.77 10.82
C ASN A 104 12.36 3.79 11.98
N TYR A 105 11.28 3.93 12.73
CA TYR A 105 11.23 4.84 13.88
C TYR A 105 10.70 4.14 15.12
N LYS A 106 11.38 4.31 16.26
CA LYS A 106 10.93 3.92 17.59
C LYS A 106 10.07 5.02 18.18
N GLU A 107 8.98 4.60 18.81
CA GLU A 107 8.11 5.48 19.57
C GLU A 107 8.77 5.86 20.89
N ASN A 108 8.79 7.15 21.19
CA ASN A 108 9.11 7.66 22.52
C ASN A 108 7.84 8.28 23.11
N SER A 109 7.29 7.60 24.11
CA SER A 109 6.08 8.02 24.83
C SER A 109 6.38 8.79 26.11
N VAL A 110 7.65 9.08 26.42
CA VAL A 110 8.02 9.87 27.60
C VAL A 110 7.79 11.36 27.28
N GLY A 111 6.63 11.88 27.68
CA GLY A 111 6.22 13.27 27.42
C GLY A 111 5.39 13.40 26.15
N THR A 112 5.83 14.20 25.19
CA THR A 112 5.15 14.35 23.88
C THR A 112 5.50 13.16 22.99
N PHE A 113 4.48 12.49 22.42
CA PHE A 113 4.69 11.38 21.48
C PHE A 113 5.61 11.83 20.34
N SER A 114 6.78 11.19 20.24
CA SER A 114 7.79 11.51 19.24
C SER A 114 8.37 10.24 18.64
N CYS A 115 8.93 10.38 17.44
CA CYS A 115 9.50 9.29 16.66
C CYS A 115 11.01 9.50 16.54
N THR A 116 11.81 8.51 16.91
CA THR A 116 13.27 8.53 16.75
C THR A 116 13.69 7.47 15.74
N LYS A 117 14.50 7.84 14.73
CA LYS A 117 14.96 6.93 13.68
C LYS A 117 15.81 5.80 14.28
N VAL A 118 15.73 4.58 13.74
CA VAL A 118 16.40 3.38 14.29
C VAL A 118 17.19 2.67 13.22
N CYS A 119 18.51 2.71 13.30
CA CYS A 119 19.34 1.80 12.53
C CYS A 119 19.55 0.50 13.33
N GLU A 120 19.72 -0.65 12.67
CA GLU A 120 20.12 -1.89 13.38
C GLU A 120 21.45 -1.69 14.14
N ASP A 121 22.34 -0.89 13.56
CA ASP A 121 23.54 -0.39 14.23
C ASP A 121 23.70 1.12 13.94
N GLU A 122 23.24 1.94 14.87
CA GLU A 122 23.37 3.40 14.79
C GLU A 122 24.84 3.85 14.75
N THR A 123 25.75 3.10 15.39
CA THR A 123 27.18 3.43 15.41
C THR A 123 27.86 3.10 14.09
N ALA A 124 27.39 2.05 13.40
CA ALA A 124 27.95 1.62 12.12
C ALA A 124 27.37 2.36 10.91
N CYS A 125 26.31 3.16 11.05
CA CYS A 125 25.79 4.02 9.97
C CYS A 125 26.25 5.48 10.08
N GLY A 126 27.27 5.78 10.88
CA GLY A 126 27.76 7.15 11.07
C GLY A 126 26.84 8.03 11.93
N GLY A 127 26.03 7.42 12.82
CA GLY A 127 25.11 8.14 13.70
C GLY A 127 23.95 8.81 12.96
N THR A 128 23.48 9.94 13.49
CA THR A 128 22.30 10.68 12.97
C THR A 128 22.52 11.36 11.61
N ALA A 129 23.74 11.36 11.08
CA ALA A 129 24.08 11.99 9.81
C ALA A 129 24.02 11.03 8.60
N GLY A 130 24.09 9.72 8.84
CA GLY A 130 23.85 8.72 7.79
C GLY A 130 22.37 8.40 7.62
N SER A 131 22.03 7.70 6.54
CA SER A 131 20.66 7.22 6.30
C SER A 131 20.62 5.70 6.40
N CYS A 132 19.58 5.19 7.07
CA CYS A 132 19.33 3.77 7.26
C CYS A 132 18.06 3.32 6.54
N ASP A 133 17.89 3.75 5.29
CA ASP A 133 16.62 3.58 4.56
C ASP A 133 16.57 2.23 3.81
N ALA A 134 17.63 1.42 3.89
CA ALA A 134 17.64 0.08 3.31
C ALA A 134 16.90 -0.90 4.23
N ILE A 135 15.68 -1.27 3.83
CA ILE A 135 14.78 -2.12 4.63
C ILE A 135 14.95 -3.58 4.20
N VAL A 136 15.32 -4.45 5.12
CA VAL A 136 15.38 -5.89 4.88
C VAL A 136 14.32 -6.61 5.71
N ILE A 137 13.53 -7.43 5.03
CA ILE A 137 12.40 -8.15 5.57
C ILE A 137 12.82 -9.62 5.71
N GLY A 138 12.89 -10.10 6.94
CA GLY A 138 13.20 -11.49 7.24
C GLY A 138 12.05 -12.43 6.93
N ALA A 139 12.27 -13.73 7.10
CA ALA A 139 11.26 -14.75 6.77
C ALA A 139 9.99 -14.59 7.62
N SER A 140 10.12 -14.22 8.90
CA SER A 140 8.98 -14.02 9.80
C SER A 140 8.24 -12.70 9.52
N GLY A 141 8.85 -11.80 8.74
CA GLY A 141 8.29 -10.49 8.39
C GLY A 141 8.82 -9.36 9.25
N GLU A 142 9.80 -9.66 10.11
CA GLU A 142 10.56 -8.66 10.82
C GLU A 142 11.27 -7.74 9.83
N MET A 143 11.13 -6.43 10.03
CA MET A 143 11.80 -5.41 9.24
C MET A 143 13.01 -4.92 10.00
N THR A 144 14.16 -4.92 9.31
CA THR A 144 15.44 -4.45 9.83
C THR A 144 15.99 -3.35 8.93
N TYR A 145 16.65 -2.35 9.52
CA TYR A 145 17.01 -1.10 8.86
C TYR A 145 18.53 -0.90 8.80
N TYR A 146 19.07 -0.96 7.60
CA TYR A 146 20.51 -0.92 7.34
C TYR A 146 20.95 0.37 6.64
N CYS A 147 22.26 0.67 6.69
CA CYS A 147 22.78 1.87 6.05
C CYS A 147 22.49 1.85 4.54
N SER A 148 21.85 2.91 4.05
CA SER A 148 21.65 3.22 2.64
C SER A 148 22.58 4.33 2.15
N LEU A 149 23.07 5.18 3.06
CA LEU A 149 24.00 6.27 2.81
C LEU A 149 24.87 6.49 4.05
N CYS A 150 26.18 6.56 3.84
CA CYS A 150 27.13 6.90 4.88
C CYS A 150 27.30 8.42 5.02
N ALA A 151 27.37 8.89 6.27
CA ALA A 151 27.59 10.30 6.58
C ALA A 151 28.94 10.81 6.04
N ASP A 152 29.98 9.99 6.16
CA ASP A 152 31.28 10.24 5.58
C ASP A 152 31.30 9.79 4.11
N ASN A 153 31.61 10.73 3.20
CA ASN A 153 31.65 10.47 1.77
C ASN A 153 32.75 9.48 1.33
N SER A 154 33.70 9.17 2.22
CA SER A 154 34.77 8.18 2.03
C SER A 154 34.43 6.78 2.58
N GLN A 155 33.28 6.64 3.23
CA GLN A 155 32.71 5.37 3.68
C GLN A 155 31.56 4.94 2.78
N TYR A 156 31.27 3.64 2.74
CA TYR A 156 30.29 3.08 1.83
C TYR A 156 29.47 1.96 2.48
N PRO A 157 28.17 1.82 2.15
CA PRO A 157 27.32 0.79 2.72
C PRO A 157 27.63 -0.58 2.11
N ILE A 158 28.22 -1.46 2.91
CA ILE A 158 28.55 -2.84 2.55
C ILE A 158 27.94 -3.76 3.60
N ASP A 159 27.09 -4.69 3.14
CA ASP A 159 26.35 -5.60 4.00
C ASP A 159 25.56 -4.87 5.11
N GLY A 160 25.11 -3.65 4.79
CA GLY A 160 24.31 -2.82 5.66
C GLY A 160 25.07 -1.98 6.69
N LEU A 161 26.41 -1.94 6.61
CA LEU A 161 27.28 -1.15 7.50
C LEU A 161 28.11 -0.15 6.69
N CYS A 162 28.40 1.03 7.24
CA CYS A 162 29.37 1.95 6.64
C CYS A 162 30.79 1.47 6.89
N VAL A 163 31.49 1.15 5.80
CA VAL A 163 32.88 0.70 5.85
C VAL A 163 33.78 1.63 5.05
N ASP A 164 35.03 1.78 5.48
CA ASP A 164 36.01 2.59 4.78
C ASP A 164 36.35 2.02 3.40
N ASN A 165 36.93 2.86 2.54
CA ASN A 165 37.33 2.48 1.18
C ASN A 165 38.24 1.23 1.11
N SER A 166 39.02 0.92 2.15
CA SER A 166 39.86 -0.29 2.22
C SER A 166 39.07 -1.59 2.41
N LYS A 167 37.82 -1.51 2.88
CA LYS A 167 36.96 -2.66 3.22
C LYS A 167 35.85 -2.90 2.21
N LYS A 168 35.62 -1.99 1.25
CA LYS A 168 34.57 -2.15 0.23
C LYS A 168 34.84 -3.24 -0.81
N GLY A 169 36.06 -3.80 -0.82
CA GLY A 169 36.48 -4.76 -1.84
C GLY A 169 36.43 -4.15 -3.25
N ASN A 170 35.96 -4.94 -4.22
CA ASN A 170 35.86 -4.52 -5.62
C ASN A 170 34.54 -3.78 -5.95
N ASN A 171 33.72 -3.47 -4.94
CA ASN A 171 32.48 -2.73 -5.14
C ASN A 171 32.76 -1.28 -5.55
N GLN A 172 31.94 -0.76 -6.47
CA GLN A 172 32.08 0.60 -6.98
C GLN A 172 31.17 1.51 -6.18
N CYS A 173 31.79 2.40 -5.42
CA CYS A 173 31.10 3.28 -4.49
C CYS A 173 31.74 4.67 -4.51
N SER A 174 30.91 5.70 -4.36
CA SER A 174 31.27 7.11 -4.40
C SER A 174 30.27 7.92 -3.58
N ASN A 175 30.71 9.00 -2.95
CA ASN A 175 29.85 9.94 -2.20
C ASN A 175 28.91 9.24 -1.20
N GLY A 176 29.46 8.38 -0.34
CA GLY A 176 28.67 7.74 0.72
C GLY A 176 27.76 6.58 0.28
N VAL A 177 27.70 6.23 -1.01
CA VAL A 177 26.84 5.16 -1.55
C VAL A 177 27.58 4.27 -2.55
N CYS A 178 27.04 3.09 -2.81
CA CYS A 178 27.49 2.21 -3.89
C CYS A 178 26.65 2.39 -5.16
N THR A 179 27.32 2.40 -6.32
CA THR A 179 26.72 2.61 -7.64
C THR A 179 26.71 1.35 -8.49
N SER A 180 27.57 0.38 -8.18
CA SER A 180 27.48 -0.99 -8.70
C SER A 180 28.29 -1.93 -7.80
N CYS A 181 27.90 -3.21 -7.80
CA CYS A 181 28.53 -4.21 -6.94
C CYS A 181 29.31 -5.25 -7.74
N THR A 182 30.27 -5.89 -7.06
CA THR A 182 31.10 -6.94 -7.64
C THR A 182 30.39 -8.30 -7.63
N THR A 183 31.02 -9.33 -8.18
CA THR A 183 30.47 -10.70 -8.21
C THR A 183 30.22 -11.21 -6.79
N GLY A 184 29.09 -11.90 -6.58
CA GLY A 184 28.66 -12.38 -5.27
C GLY A 184 27.84 -11.37 -4.46
N TYR A 185 27.85 -10.10 -4.89
CA TYR A 185 27.06 -9.01 -4.33
C TYR A 185 25.95 -8.57 -5.29
N PHE A 186 24.91 -7.95 -4.75
CA PHE A 186 23.88 -7.23 -5.52
C PHE A 186 23.67 -5.82 -4.97
N LEU A 187 23.22 -4.92 -5.85
CA LEU A 187 22.90 -3.53 -5.49
C LEU A 187 21.47 -3.44 -4.94
N TYR A 188 21.33 -2.85 -3.77
CA TYR A 188 20.05 -2.61 -3.11
C TYR A 188 20.09 -1.30 -2.31
N MET A 189 19.19 -0.37 -2.58
CA MET A 189 19.02 0.88 -1.82
C MET A 189 20.33 1.62 -1.50
N GLY A 190 21.24 1.73 -2.48
CA GLY A 190 22.52 2.43 -2.33
C GLY A 190 23.65 1.65 -1.65
N GLY A 191 23.44 0.39 -1.28
CA GLY A 191 24.45 -0.50 -0.69
C GLY A 191 24.70 -1.76 -1.50
N CYS A 192 25.86 -2.39 -1.27
CA CYS A 192 26.20 -3.69 -1.83
C CYS A 192 26.02 -4.79 -0.78
N TYR A 193 25.23 -5.81 -1.13
CA TYR A 193 24.87 -6.90 -0.22
C TYR A 193 25.31 -8.25 -0.75
N ASN A 194 25.99 -9.02 0.10
CA ASN A 194 26.49 -10.36 -0.21
C ASN A 194 25.35 -11.38 -0.13
N THR A 195 25.20 -12.21 -1.16
CA THR A 195 24.14 -13.21 -1.24
C THR A 195 24.27 -14.37 -0.25
N GLN A 196 25.44 -14.55 0.38
CA GLN A 196 25.74 -15.70 1.23
C GLN A 196 25.65 -15.40 2.73
N ILE A 197 25.54 -14.13 3.12
CA ILE A 197 25.47 -13.71 4.52
C ILE A 197 24.30 -12.78 4.76
N THR A 198 23.88 -12.63 6.01
CA THR A 198 22.86 -11.65 6.38
C THR A 198 23.47 -10.24 6.37
N PRO A 199 22.73 -9.23 5.87
CA PRO A 199 21.32 -9.30 5.50
C PRO A 199 21.06 -9.69 4.03
N GLY A 200 22.06 -9.71 3.16
CA GLY A 200 21.87 -9.92 1.71
C GLY A 200 21.18 -11.24 1.34
N SER A 201 21.51 -12.32 2.02
CA SER A 201 20.90 -13.65 1.85
C SER A 201 19.38 -13.69 2.12
N LEU A 202 18.83 -12.74 2.89
CA LEU A 202 17.39 -12.64 3.15
C LEU A 202 16.61 -12.10 1.96
N MET A 203 17.28 -11.38 1.05
CA MET A 203 16.68 -10.80 -0.15
C MET A 203 17.00 -11.62 -1.39
N CYS A 204 18.23 -12.11 -1.48
CA CYS A 204 18.76 -12.78 -2.67
C CYS A 204 19.50 -14.06 -2.31
N SER A 205 19.06 -15.20 -2.83
CA SER A 205 19.71 -16.50 -2.62
C SER A 205 20.75 -16.85 -3.69
N LYS A 206 20.75 -16.14 -4.83
CA LYS A 206 21.70 -16.39 -5.93
C LYS A 206 22.04 -15.10 -6.69
N ALA A 207 23.32 -14.77 -6.75
CA ALA A 207 23.83 -13.71 -7.61
C ALA A 207 23.84 -14.17 -9.08
N SER A 208 23.58 -13.23 -9.99
CA SER A 208 23.69 -13.42 -11.42
C SER A 208 25.15 -13.57 -11.87
N THR A 209 25.34 -14.06 -13.09
CA THR A 209 26.63 -13.99 -13.78
C THR A 209 27.02 -12.55 -14.12
N THR A 210 26.04 -11.64 -14.22
CA THR A 210 26.27 -10.20 -14.26
C THR A 210 26.57 -9.69 -12.84
N PRO A 211 27.73 -9.07 -12.60
CA PRO A 211 28.07 -8.52 -11.28
C PRO A 211 27.01 -7.53 -10.79
N GLY A 212 26.69 -7.56 -9.49
CA GLY A 212 25.78 -6.61 -8.88
C GLY A 212 24.28 -6.90 -9.07
N VAL A 213 23.93 -8.01 -9.70
CA VAL A 213 22.53 -8.38 -9.98
C VAL A 213 22.11 -9.60 -9.16
N CYS A 214 20.98 -9.49 -8.47
CA CYS A 214 20.29 -10.63 -7.90
C CYS A 214 19.54 -11.41 -9.00
N GLU A 215 19.90 -12.68 -9.21
CA GLU A 215 19.22 -13.56 -10.17
C GLU A 215 18.01 -14.24 -9.53
N THR A 216 18.18 -14.74 -8.31
CA THR A 216 17.13 -15.48 -7.60
C THR A 216 16.89 -14.82 -6.25
N PRO A 217 15.71 -14.20 -6.05
CA PRO A 217 15.29 -13.72 -4.74
C PRO A 217 15.22 -14.86 -3.73
N ASN A 218 15.29 -14.53 -2.45
CA ASN A 218 15.12 -15.51 -1.39
C ASN A 218 13.75 -16.21 -1.48
N ALA A 219 13.71 -17.48 -1.09
CA ALA A 219 12.50 -18.33 -1.12
C ALA A 219 11.35 -17.85 -0.20
N ASN A 220 11.59 -16.87 0.68
CA ASN A 220 10.55 -16.28 1.52
C ASN A 220 9.43 -15.56 0.74
N SER A 221 9.57 -15.36 -0.58
CA SER A 221 8.57 -14.74 -1.47
C SER A 221 8.19 -13.30 -1.10
N ARG A 222 9.03 -12.63 -0.30
CA ARG A 222 8.87 -11.22 0.11
C ARG A 222 9.57 -10.25 -0.83
N TYR A 223 10.32 -10.78 -1.78
CA TYR A 223 11.10 -10.06 -2.76
C TYR A 223 10.87 -10.61 -4.16
N PHE A 224 11.05 -9.77 -5.16
CA PHE A 224 11.11 -10.18 -6.55
C PHE A 224 12.34 -9.60 -7.24
N ALA A 225 12.87 -10.32 -8.23
CA ALA A 225 13.96 -9.85 -9.06
C ALA A 225 13.41 -8.84 -10.08
N VAL A 226 14.13 -7.75 -10.29
CA VAL A 226 13.77 -6.71 -11.24
C VAL A 226 14.18 -7.17 -12.64
N PRO A 227 13.23 -7.41 -13.56
CA PRO A 227 13.55 -7.94 -14.88
C PRO A 227 14.40 -6.95 -15.70
N GLY A 228 15.46 -7.47 -16.32
CA GLY A 228 16.38 -6.68 -17.14
C GLY A 228 17.33 -5.75 -16.37
N ALA A 229 17.43 -5.88 -15.04
CA ALA A 229 18.33 -5.04 -14.23
C ALA A 229 19.80 -5.19 -14.65
N ALA A 230 20.46 -4.05 -14.91
CA ALA A 230 21.90 -3.98 -15.12
C ALA A 230 22.67 -3.92 -13.79
N LYS A 231 24.00 -4.00 -13.85
CA LYS A 231 24.89 -3.91 -12.67
C LYS A 231 24.75 -2.62 -11.84
N THR A 232 24.21 -1.56 -12.45
CA THR A 232 23.98 -0.24 -11.84
C THR A 232 22.54 -0.06 -11.37
N ASP A 233 21.67 -1.01 -11.67
CA ASP A 233 20.26 -0.95 -11.33
C ASP A 233 20.02 -1.71 -10.03
N GLN A 234 18.99 -1.31 -9.30
CA GLN A 234 18.50 -2.13 -8.20
C GLN A 234 17.87 -3.39 -8.79
N SER A 235 18.43 -4.54 -8.42
CA SER A 235 18.08 -5.83 -9.05
C SER A 235 17.07 -6.65 -8.26
N VAL A 236 16.74 -6.24 -7.04
CA VAL A 236 15.74 -6.88 -6.19
C VAL A 236 14.89 -5.82 -5.50
N LEU A 237 13.59 -6.05 -5.41
CA LEU A 237 12.64 -5.16 -4.75
C LEU A 237 11.75 -5.94 -3.79
N GLY A 238 11.44 -5.35 -2.64
CA GLY A 238 10.45 -5.90 -1.72
C GLY A 238 9.05 -5.85 -2.31
N CYS A 239 8.25 -6.88 -2.10
CA CYS A 239 6.86 -6.96 -2.55
C CYS A 239 6.02 -5.77 -2.07
N GLY A 240 6.29 -5.32 -0.84
CA GLY A 240 5.61 -4.21 -0.17
C GLY A 240 6.11 -2.81 -0.55
N ASN A 241 7.03 -2.65 -1.52
CA ASN A 241 7.66 -1.37 -1.80
C ASN A 241 6.94 -0.59 -2.93
N PRO A 242 6.10 0.43 -2.62
CA PRO A 242 5.36 1.17 -3.63
C PRO A 242 6.20 2.22 -4.38
N LEU A 243 7.40 2.56 -3.90
CA LEU A 243 8.27 3.56 -4.55
C LEU A 243 8.90 3.02 -5.83
N GLY A 244 9.14 1.71 -5.87
CA GLY A 244 9.70 1.03 -7.02
C GLY A 244 11.15 1.38 -7.33
N THR A 245 11.55 1.04 -8.56
CA THR A 245 12.85 1.36 -9.12
C THR A 245 12.78 1.44 -10.65
N ASN A 246 13.67 2.23 -11.23
CA ASN A 246 13.83 2.34 -12.67
C ASN A 246 15.05 1.51 -13.10
N THR A 247 14.97 0.87 -14.26
CA THR A 247 16.13 0.27 -14.91
C THR A 247 16.78 1.26 -15.87
N THR A 248 18.01 0.97 -16.27
CA THR A 248 18.73 1.69 -17.34
C THR A 248 17.97 1.75 -18.68
N SER A 249 17.01 0.85 -18.92
CA SER A 249 16.11 0.84 -20.08
C SER A 249 14.83 1.67 -19.90
N THR A 250 14.77 2.54 -18.88
CA THR A 250 13.61 3.38 -18.49
C THR A 250 12.35 2.62 -18.07
N ASN A 251 12.42 1.30 -17.94
CA ASN A 251 11.31 0.53 -17.39
C ASN A 251 11.21 0.77 -15.88
N VAL A 252 10.00 0.78 -15.34
CA VAL A 252 9.74 1.02 -13.92
C VAL A 252 9.09 -0.20 -13.31
N TYR A 253 9.61 -0.66 -12.20
CA TYR A 253 9.06 -1.79 -11.46
C TYR A 253 8.71 -1.38 -10.05
N VAL A 254 7.50 -1.70 -9.61
CA VAL A 254 6.96 -1.32 -8.30
C VAL A 254 6.43 -2.54 -7.57
N GLY A 255 6.54 -2.53 -6.24
CA GLY A 255 5.76 -3.39 -5.38
C GLY A 255 4.34 -2.83 -5.16
N VAL A 256 3.60 -3.49 -4.30
CA VAL A 256 2.24 -3.11 -3.89
C VAL A 256 2.30 -2.75 -2.40
N GLU A 257 1.83 -1.57 -2.02
CA GLU A 257 1.76 -1.18 -0.61
C GLU A 257 0.98 -2.21 0.22
N ASP A 258 1.44 -2.47 1.46
CA ASP A 258 0.91 -3.50 2.36
C ASP A 258 0.93 -4.94 1.79
N CYS A 259 1.72 -5.19 0.74
CA CYS A 259 1.89 -6.52 0.17
C CYS A 259 3.03 -7.30 0.84
N ARG A 260 2.66 -8.41 1.47
CA ARG A 260 3.58 -9.28 2.20
C ARG A 260 4.35 -10.21 1.28
N THR A 261 3.67 -10.85 0.35
CA THR A 261 4.27 -11.77 -0.64
C THR A 261 3.73 -11.49 -2.03
N CYS A 262 4.54 -11.73 -3.05
CA CYS A 262 4.18 -11.40 -4.43
C CYS A 262 4.82 -12.34 -5.45
N THR A 263 4.28 -12.34 -6.66
CA THR A 263 4.94 -12.87 -7.85
C THR A 263 5.55 -11.72 -8.64
N ALA A 264 6.75 -11.96 -9.20
CA ALA A 264 7.44 -10.99 -10.03
C ALA A 264 6.57 -10.52 -11.22
N PRO A 265 6.64 -9.23 -11.59
CA PRO A 265 6.03 -8.75 -12.82
C PRO A 265 6.69 -9.40 -14.04
N SER A 266 5.94 -9.50 -15.14
CA SER A 266 6.53 -9.76 -16.45
C SER A 266 7.39 -8.57 -16.88
N GLU A 267 8.36 -8.80 -17.77
CA GLU A 267 9.13 -7.71 -18.38
C GLU A 267 8.21 -6.64 -18.98
N ALA A 268 8.45 -5.39 -18.60
CA ALA A 268 7.72 -4.25 -19.13
C ALA A 268 8.20 -3.96 -20.56
N SER A 269 7.28 -3.81 -21.50
CA SER A 269 7.58 -3.37 -22.86
C SER A 269 7.72 -1.85 -22.92
N ASN A 270 8.73 -1.35 -23.64
CA ASN A 270 8.85 0.05 -24.10
C ASN A 270 8.60 1.13 -23.02
N GLY A 271 9.34 1.10 -21.90
CA GLY A 271 9.25 2.14 -20.87
C GLY A 271 7.96 2.11 -20.05
N ALA A 272 7.22 1.00 -20.10
CA ALA A 272 6.03 0.81 -19.27
C ALA A 272 6.39 0.60 -17.79
N MET A 273 5.43 0.91 -16.92
CA MET A 273 5.48 0.55 -15.51
C MET A 273 4.87 -0.85 -15.31
N ALA A 274 5.51 -1.70 -14.51
CA ALA A 274 4.99 -3.01 -14.16
C ALA A 274 5.01 -3.23 -12.65
N ALA A 275 3.86 -3.57 -12.07
CA ALA A 275 3.71 -3.86 -10.66
C ALA A 275 3.82 -5.37 -10.39
N ALA A 276 4.48 -5.75 -9.30
CA ALA A 276 4.40 -7.11 -8.79
C ALA A 276 2.95 -7.47 -8.45
N LYS A 277 2.56 -8.72 -8.69
CA LYS A 277 1.22 -9.19 -8.31
C LYS A 277 1.27 -9.73 -6.89
N CYS A 278 0.51 -9.11 -6.00
CA CYS A 278 0.43 -9.51 -4.61
C CYS A 278 -0.29 -10.86 -4.45
N THR A 279 0.27 -11.73 -3.62
CA THR A 279 -0.25 -13.06 -3.30
C THR A 279 -0.67 -13.20 -1.84
N ALA A 280 -0.20 -12.31 -0.96
CA ALA A 280 -0.73 -12.15 0.38
C ALA A 280 -0.45 -10.73 0.88
N CYS A 281 -1.43 -10.13 1.56
CA CYS A 281 -1.26 -8.84 2.22
C CYS A 281 -0.69 -9.00 3.63
N ASP A 282 -0.24 -7.89 4.19
CA ASP A 282 0.09 -7.77 5.61
C ASP A 282 -1.16 -7.90 6.50
N GLU A 283 -0.94 -8.06 7.80
CA GLU A 283 -2.01 -8.27 8.77
C GLU A 283 -3.04 -7.13 8.75
N GLY A 284 -4.33 -7.49 8.78
CA GLY A 284 -5.44 -6.52 8.73
C GLY A 284 -5.81 -6.03 7.33
N LYS A 285 -5.11 -6.50 6.29
CA LYS A 285 -5.40 -6.19 4.88
C LYS A 285 -5.85 -7.44 4.12
N ALA A 286 -6.68 -7.21 3.11
CA ALA A 286 -7.18 -8.22 2.20
C ALA A 286 -6.71 -7.91 0.77
N LEU A 287 -6.46 -8.96 -0.02
CA LEU A 287 -6.15 -8.82 -1.43
C LEU A 287 -7.37 -8.26 -2.17
N THR A 288 -7.11 -7.36 -3.11
CA THR A 288 -8.08 -7.05 -4.15
C THR A 288 -8.25 -8.25 -5.09
N GLY A 289 -9.40 -8.36 -5.74
CA GLY A 289 -9.66 -9.40 -6.73
C GLY A 289 -8.72 -9.36 -7.93
N SER A 290 -8.11 -8.20 -8.22
CA SER A 290 -7.06 -8.08 -9.24
C SER A 290 -5.71 -8.65 -8.79
N GLY A 291 -5.46 -8.70 -7.48
CA GLY A 291 -4.16 -9.05 -6.90
C GLY A 291 -3.11 -7.94 -6.98
N TYR A 292 -3.46 -6.72 -7.42
CA TYR A 292 -2.53 -5.58 -7.50
C TYR A 292 -2.77 -4.55 -6.39
N GLY A 293 -3.45 -4.94 -5.31
CA GLY A 293 -3.72 -4.08 -4.18
C GLY A 293 -3.98 -4.87 -2.90
N CYS A 294 -3.67 -4.22 -1.78
CA CYS A 294 -4.00 -4.66 -0.44
C CYS A 294 -4.82 -3.57 0.24
N VAL A 295 -6.02 -3.91 0.69
CA VAL A 295 -7.00 -2.95 1.20
C VAL A 295 -7.65 -3.44 2.48
N THR A 296 -8.15 -2.54 3.31
CA THR A 296 -8.98 -2.94 4.45
C THR A 296 -10.33 -3.46 3.94
N CYS A 297 -10.81 -4.58 4.49
CA CYS A 297 -12.04 -5.20 4.05
C CYS A 297 -12.87 -5.68 5.26
N GLY A 298 -13.49 -4.72 5.95
CA GLY A 298 -14.36 -4.98 7.10
C GLY A 298 -15.84 -5.16 6.74
N VAL A 299 -16.19 -5.33 5.46
CA VAL A 299 -17.58 -5.45 5.02
C VAL A 299 -18.11 -6.85 5.32
N ALA A 300 -19.13 -6.94 6.18
CA ALA A 300 -19.75 -8.22 6.53
C ALA A 300 -20.27 -8.95 5.28
N GLY A 301 -19.95 -10.24 5.15
CA GLY A 301 -20.33 -11.06 3.99
C GLY A 301 -19.54 -10.77 2.71
N CYS A 302 -18.48 -9.96 2.77
CA CYS A 302 -17.61 -9.68 1.63
C CYS A 302 -16.47 -10.70 1.54
N SER A 303 -16.17 -11.19 0.34
CA SER A 303 -15.04 -12.09 0.06
C SER A 303 -13.85 -11.38 -0.59
N ALA A 304 -14.06 -10.25 -1.29
CA ALA A 304 -13.00 -9.41 -1.82
C ALA A 304 -13.44 -7.95 -1.89
N CYS A 305 -12.53 -7.04 -1.56
CA CYS A 305 -12.75 -5.61 -1.65
C CYS A 305 -11.87 -5.00 -2.74
N ARG A 306 -12.45 -4.13 -3.59
CA ARG A 306 -11.69 -3.38 -4.61
C ARG A 306 -10.97 -2.15 -4.06
N ALA A 307 -11.44 -1.64 -2.92
CA ALA A 307 -10.88 -0.52 -2.18
C ALA A 307 -11.23 -0.66 -0.70
N ASP A 308 -10.68 0.21 0.16
CA ASP A 308 -10.97 0.21 1.60
C ASP A 308 -12.47 0.16 1.88
N ASN A 309 -12.91 -0.93 2.51
CA ASN A 309 -14.30 -1.23 2.87
C ASN A 309 -15.29 -1.12 1.71
N MET A 310 -14.84 -1.37 0.49
CA MET A 310 -15.68 -1.38 -0.71
C MET A 310 -15.63 -2.75 -1.36
N CYS A 311 -16.67 -3.54 -1.10
CA CYS A 311 -16.78 -4.90 -1.59
C CYS A 311 -16.94 -4.95 -3.11
N GLU A 312 -16.30 -5.93 -3.75
CA GLU A 312 -16.47 -6.25 -5.17
C GLU A 312 -16.94 -7.69 -5.40
N ALA A 313 -16.76 -8.57 -4.42
CA ALA A 313 -17.29 -9.93 -4.43
C ALA A 313 -17.83 -10.29 -3.06
N CYS A 314 -19.04 -10.84 -3.01
CA CYS A 314 -19.66 -11.30 -1.77
C CYS A 314 -19.43 -12.79 -1.57
N SER A 315 -19.33 -13.19 -0.31
CA SER A 315 -19.38 -14.59 0.10
C SER A 315 -20.74 -15.21 -0.21
N ASP A 316 -20.80 -16.54 -0.22
CA ASP A 316 -22.03 -17.28 -0.48
C ASP A 316 -23.20 -16.82 0.42
N GLY A 317 -24.40 -16.80 -0.15
CA GLY A 317 -25.61 -16.32 0.53
C GLY A 317 -25.70 -14.79 0.67
N HIS A 318 -24.89 -14.03 -0.08
CA HIS A 318 -25.00 -12.58 -0.17
C HIS A 318 -25.00 -12.09 -1.64
N ARG A 319 -25.61 -10.93 -1.87
CA ARG A 319 -25.59 -10.18 -3.12
C ARG A 319 -24.87 -8.86 -2.90
N LEU A 320 -24.10 -8.45 -3.91
CA LEU A 320 -23.43 -7.14 -3.91
C LEU A 320 -24.44 -6.02 -4.21
N GLU A 321 -24.53 -5.04 -3.32
CA GLU A 321 -25.31 -3.82 -3.46
C GLU A 321 -24.46 -2.62 -3.07
N GLY A 322 -24.05 -1.82 -4.06
CA GLY A 322 -23.34 -0.56 -3.83
C GLY A 322 -22.07 -0.68 -2.99
N GLY A 323 -21.27 -1.73 -3.20
CA GLY A 323 -20.05 -1.99 -2.43
C GLY A 323 -20.27 -2.66 -1.08
N THR A 324 -21.50 -3.07 -0.76
CA THR A 324 -21.85 -3.83 0.44
C THR A 324 -22.48 -5.17 0.08
N CYS A 325 -22.45 -6.13 1.01
CA CYS A 325 -23.04 -7.44 0.81
C CYS A 325 -24.30 -7.58 1.65
N VAL A 326 -25.43 -7.81 0.98
CA VAL A 326 -26.73 -8.05 1.61
C VAL A 326 -27.07 -9.52 1.54
N ARG A 327 -27.59 -10.11 2.63
CA ARG A 327 -27.98 -11.53 2.64
C ARG A 327 -29.05 -11.82 1.59
N THR A 328 -28.81 -12.81 0.75
CA THR A 328 -29.79 -13.38 -0.17
C THR A 328 -30.56 -14.52 0.52
N GLY A 329 -31.39 -14.20 1.51
CA GLY A 329 -32.39 -15.15 2.00
C GLY A 329 -32.87 -14.97 3.44
N GLY A 330 -34.17 -14.65 3.58
CA GLY A 330 -34.89 -14.62 4.84
C GLY A 330 -36.21 -13.84 4.81
N ASN A 331 -37.05 -13.99 3.77
CA ASN A 331 -38.44 -13.52 3.83
C ASN A 331 -39.39 -14.53 3.15
N LEU A 332 -39.59 -15.68 3.79
CA LEU A 332 -40.92 -16.25 3.91
C LEU A 332 -41.46 -15.76 5.25
N SER A 333 -41.96 -14.53 5.29
CA SER A 333 -43.03 -14.20 6.21
C SER A 333 -44.23 -15.05 5.80
N THR A 334 -44.30 -16.29 6.28
CA THR A 334 -45.60 -16.91 6.57
C THR A 334 -46.18 -16.10 7.72
N GLY A 335 -46.69 -14.92 7.38
CA GLY A 335 -47.70 -14.27 8.20
C GLY A 335 -48.78 -15.33 8.41
N ALA A 336 -48.98 -15.68 9.68
CA ALA A 336 -50.10 -16.50 10.11
C ALA A 336 -51.36 -15.91 9.47
N MET A 337 -51.90 -16.61 8.46
CA MET A 337 -53.23 -16.33 7.94
C MET A 337 -54.18 -16.84 9.02
N ALA A 338 -54.54 -15.94 9.93
CA ALA A 338 -55.59 -16.16 10.90
C ALA A 338 -56.82 -16.70 10.16
N GLY A 339 -57.34 -17.84 10.63
CA GLY A 339 -58.43 -18.56 10.00
C GLY A 339 -59.67 -17.68 9.86
N ILE A 340 -60.10 -17.46 8.63
CA ILE A 340 -61.50 -17.15 8.34
C ILE A 340 -62.22 -18.49 8.28
N SER A 341 -62.92 -18.78 9.38
CA SER A 341 -63.90 -19.87 9.47
C SER A 341 -65.03 -19.59 8.47
N VAL A 342 -65.11 -20.38 7.40
CA VAL A 342 -66.28 -20.41 6.52
C VAL A 342 -67.23 -21.48 7.05
N THR A 343 -68.29 -21.04 7.71
CA THR A 343 -69.42 -21.87 8.13
C THR A 343 -70.16 -22.45 6.93
N LYS A 344 -70.48 -23.75 7.05
CA LYS A 344 -71.33 -24.58 6.19
C LYS A 344 -72.66 -23.92 5.79
N SER A 345 -73.04 -24.11 4.52
CA SER A 345 -74.39 -24.51 4.09
C SER A 345 -74.27 -25.10 2.67
N SER A 346 -74.24 -26.42 2.45
CA SER A 346 -75.35 -27.40 2.39
C SER A 346 -76.10 -27.43 1.03
N TYR A 347 -76.02 -28.61 0.37
CA TYR A 347 -76.80 -29.15 -0.77
C TYR A 347 -76.50 -28.58 -2.19
N ALA A 348 -76.37 -29.35 -3.28
CA ALA A 348 -76.75 -30.74 -3.60
C ALA A 348 -75.94 -31.34 -4.78
N LEU A 349 -76.01 -32.68 -4.87
CA LEU A 349 -75.79 -33.63 -5.98
C LEU A 349 -76.18 -33.08 -7.39
N CYS A 350 -75.73 -33.57 -8.55
CA CYS A 350 -75.40 -34.93 -9.00
C CYS A 350 -74.79 -34.86 -10.43
N CYS A 351 -74.03 -35.91 -10.79
CA CYS A 351 -73.62 -36.39 -12.14
C CYS A 351 -72.83 -35.45 -13.06
#